data_AF-A0A0S3T7F3-F1
#
_entry.id   AF-A0A0S3T7F3-F1
#
_cell.length_a   1.000
_cell.length_b   1.000
_cell.length_c   1.000
_cell.angle_alpha   90.00
_cell.angle_beta   90.00
_cell.angle_gamma   90.00
#
_symmetry.space_group_name_H-M   'P 1'
#
loop_
_entity.id
_entity.type
_entity.pdbx_description
1 polymer ?
#
loop_
_entity_poly.entity_id
_entity_poly.type
_entity_poly.pdbx_seq_one_letter_code
_entity_poly.pdbx_strand_id
1 'polypeptide(L)'
;MEFFQKAKVVRLRSYHDKYMLADENQENVFQDRNGCYNNAKWEVEIIENSNFIRLKSCYGKYLTASNMPFILRGTGKKCLPKLCLLG
;
A
#
# COMPACT_ATOMS: atom_id res chain seq x y z
N MET A 1 -4.57 -2.25 -17.44
CA MET A 1 -5.03 -3.22 -16.42
C MET A 1 -4.65 -4.67 -16.71
N GLU A 2 -4.14 -5.02 -17.90
CA GLU A 2 -3.79 -6.41 -18.24
C GLU A 2 -2.69 -7.03 -17.36
N PHE A 3 -1.76 -6.23 -16.84
CA PHE A 3 -0.70 -6.72 -15.96
C PHE A 3 -1.26 -7.38 -14.68
N PHE A 4 -2.32 -6.80 -14.13
CA PHE A 4 -2.99 -7.29 -12.92
C PHE A 4 -3.88 -8.52 -13.19
N GLN A 5 -4.28 -8.75 -14.45
CA GLN A 5 -5.04 -9.96 -14.82
C GLN A 5 -4.18 -11.22 -14.73
N LYS A 6 -2.86 -11.10 -14.89
CA LYS A 6 -1.93 -12.23 -14.79
C LYS A 6 -1.32 -12.37 -13.39
N ALA A 7 -1.20 -11.26 -12.65
CA ALA A 7 -0.54 -11.23 -11.35
C ALA A 7 -1.55 -11.26 -10.19
N LYS A 8 -1.63 -12.38 -9.46
CA LYS A 8 -2.44 -12.50 -8.24
C LYS A 8 -1.89 -11.69 -7.06
N VAL A 9 -0.59 -11.39 -7.07
CA VAL A 9 0.10 -10.70 -5.98
C VAL A 9 1.10 -9.70 -6.56
N VAL A 10 1.12 -8.49 -5.99
CA VAL A 10 2.06 -7.43 -6.36
C VAL A 10 2.82 -6.89 -5.15
N ARG A 11 3.87 -6.12 -5.44
CA ARG A 11 4.57 -5.28 -4.47
C ARG A 11 4.63 -3.87 -5.01
N LEU A 12 4.28 -2.90 -4.18
CA LEU A 12 4.27 -1.49 -4.57
C LEU A 12 5.61 -0.86 -4.21
N ARG A 13 6.43 -0.54 -5.20
CA ARG A 13 7.72 0.16 -5.03
C ARG A 13 7.54 1.64 -5.35
N SER A 14 7.93 2.50 -4.41
CA SER A 14 8.00 3.94 -4.60
C SER A 14 9.23 4.35 -5.41
N TYR A 15 9.25 5.60 -5.88
CA TYR A 15 10.41 6.19 -6.57
C TYR A 15 11.71 6.14 -5.75
N HIS A 16 11.62 6.12 -4.42
CA HIS A 16 12.78 6.05 -3.52
C HIS A 16 13.22 4.62 -3.19
N ASP A 17 12.84 3.64 -4.02
CA ASP A 17 13.17 2.23 -3.84
C ASP A 17 12.71 1.64 -2.51
N LYS A 18 11.64 2.21 -1.95
CA LYS A 18 10.95 1.66 -0.78
C LYS A 18 9.67 0.97 -1.21
N TYR A 19 9.43 -0.21 -0.65
CA TYR A 19 8.22 -0.98 -0.79
C TYR A 19 7.18 -0.52 0.23
N MET A 20 5.89 -0.62 -0.12
CA MET A 20 4.78 -0.43 0.82
C MET A 20 4.49 -1.74 1.56
N LEU A 21 4.53 -1.69 2.89
CA LEU A 21 4.33 -2.84 3.77
C LEU A 21 3.10 -2.58 4.66
N ALA A 22 2.32 -3.63 4.90
CA ALA A 22 1.28 -3.62 5.92
C ALA A 22 1.92 -3.68 7.31
N ASP A 23 1.48 -2.79 8.20
CA ASP A 23 1.92 -2.78 9.60
C ASP A 23 1.27 -3.91 10.39
N GLU A 24 1.96 -4.40 11.41
CA GLU A 24 1.47 -5.45 12.29
C GLU A 24 0.23 -5.00 13.08
N ASN A 25 0.04 -3.70 13.27
CA ASN A 25 -1.18 -3.14 13.85
C ASN A 25 -2.42 -3.25 12.93
N GLN A 26 -2.26 -3.70 11.69
CA GLN A 26 -3.33 -3.94 10.69
C GLN A 26 -4.14 -2.70 10.26
N GLU A 27 -3.82 -1.52 10.80
CA GLU A 27 -4.48 -0.25 10.51
C GLU A 27 -3.60 0.66 9.65
N ASN A 28 -2.29 0.44 9.71
CA ASN A 28 -1.29 1.29 9.09
C ASN A 28 -0.53 0.59 7.96
N VAL A 29 0.13 1.43 7.16
CA VAL A 29 1.17 1.01 6.24
C VAL A 29 2.44 1.78 6.51
N PHE A 30 3.57 1.13 6.31
CA PHE A 30 4.88 1.78 6.36
C PHE A 30 5.69 1.45 5.11
N GLN A 31 6.89 2.02 5.02
CA GLN A 31 7.76 1.82 3.87
C GLN A 31 9.16 1.40 4.26
N ASP A 32 9.64 0.34 3.64
CA ASP A 32 10.97 -0.24 3.88
C ASP A 32 11.67 -0.59 2.55
N ARG A 33 13.00 -0.68 2.54
CA ARG A 33 13.76 -1.06 1.33
C ARG A 33 13.71 -2.55 1.04
N ASN A 34 13.49 -3.39 2.05
CA ASN A 34 13.39 -4.82 1.88
C ASN A 34 11.97 -5.20 1.44
N GLY A 35 11.80 -5.47 0.15
CA GLY A 35 10.54 -5.94 -0.42
C GLY A 35 10.28 -7.44 -0.24
N CYS A 36 11.22 -8.20 0.33
CA CYS A 36 11.08 -9.65 0.45
C CYS A 36 10.13 -10.07 1.57
N TYR A 37 9.76 -9.17 2.48
CA TYR A 37 8.84 -9.48 3.56
C TYR A 37 7.46 -9.93 3.05
N ASN A 38 6.79 -10.75 3.86
CA ASN A 38 5.45 -11.22 3.54
C ASN A 38 4.42 -10.08 3.57
N ASN A 39 4.56 -9.12 4.48
CA ASN A 39 3.71 -7.94 4.57
C ASN A 39 3.97 -6.90 3.47
N ALA A 40 4.96 -7.10 2.60
CA ALA A 40 5.13 -6.33 1.37
C ALA A 40 4.27 -6.86 0.19
N LYS A 41 3.66 -8.05 0.34
CA LYS A 41 2.82 -8.68 -0.68
C LYS A 41 1.39 -8.17 -0.56
N TRP A 42 0.84 -7.73 -1.69
CA TRP A 42 -0.54 -7.27 -1.82
C TRP A 42 -1.26 -8.16 -2.82
N GLU A 43 -2.27 -8.89 -2.36
CA GLU A 43 -3.15 -9.67 -3.23
C GLU A 43 -4.03 -8.72 -4.05
N VAL A 44 -4.16 -9.02 -5.33
CA VAL A 44 -4.92 -8.21 -6.28
C VAL A 44 -6.27 -8.88 -6.51
N GLU A 45 -7.33 -8.18 -6.15
CA GLU A 45 -8.69 -8.57 -6.47
C GLU A 45 -9.25 -7.64 -7.54
N ILE A 46 -9.61 -8.19 -8.70
CA ILE A 46 -10.23 -7.43 -9.78
C ILE A 46 -11.73 -7.39 -9.51
N ILE A 47 -12.31 -6.19 -9.51
CA ILE A 47 -13.76 -6.04 -9.36
C ILE A 47 -14.39 -6.20 -10.74
N GLU A 48 -15.13 -7.30 -10.94
CA GLU A 48 -15.88 -7.58 -12.16
C GLU A 48 -16.79 -6.41 -12.56
N ASN A 49 -16.93 -6.19 -13.86
CA ASN A 49 -17.74 -5.10 -14.43
C ASN A 49 -17.27 -3.69 -14.04
N SER A 50 -16.01 -3.54 -13.62
CA SER A 50 -15.40 -2.25 -13.35
C SER A 50 -13.91 -2.21 -13.73
N ASN A 51 -13.33 -1.02 -13.79
CA ASN A 51 -11.89 -0.82 -14.00
C ASN A 51 -11.13 -0.66 -12.68
N PHE A 52 -11.67 -1.17 -11.58
CA PHE A 52 -11.09 -1.05 -10.25
C PHE A 52 -10.44 -2.36 -9.79
N ILE A 53 -9.37 -2.21 -9.01
CA ILE A 53 -8.74 -3.31 -8.28
C ILE A 53 -8.78 -2.98 -6.79
N ARG A 54 -8.84 -4.03 -5.97
CA ARG A 54 -8.58 -3.96 -4.54
C ARG A 54 -7.24 -4.62 -4.26
N LEU A 55 -6.53 -4.03 -3.31
CA LEU A 55 -5.26 -4.56 -2.84
C LEU A 55 -5.45 -5.00 -1.40
N LYS A 56 -5.23 -6.28 -1.15
CA LYS A 56 -5.41 -6.92 0.15
C LYS A 56 -4.06 -7.27 0.76
N SER A 57 -3.88 -6.85 2.01
CA SER A 57 -2.67 -7.13 2.80
C SER A 57 -2.61 -8.60 3.22
N CYS A 58 -1.45 -9.03 3.71
CA CYS A 58 -1.28 -10.35 4.33
C CYS A 58 -2.16 -10.57 5.58
N TYR A 59 -2.75 -9.51 6.14
CA TYR A 59 -3.68 -9.57 7.27
C TYR A 59 -5.16 -9.60 6.85
N GLY A 60 -5.44 -9.67 5.54
CA GLY A 60 -6.81 -9.69 5.02
C GLY A 60 -7.53 -8.34 5.00
N LYS A 61 -6.82 -7.24 5.29
CA LYS A 61 -7.33 -5.86 5.21
C LYS A 61 -7.08 -5.26 3.83
N TYR A 62 -7.97 -4.37 3.39
CA TYR A 62 -7.86 -3.69 2.09
C TYR A 62 -7.23 -2.31 2.21
N LEU A 63 -6.45 -1.91 1.21
CA LEU A 63 -5.98 -0.53 1.07
C LEU A 63 -7.13 0.41 0.71
N THR A 64 -7.30 1.49 1.48
CA THR A 64 -8.35 2.50 1.32
C THR A 64 -7.76 3.90 1.23
N ALA A 65 -8.05 4.67 0.18
CA ALA A 65 -7.55 6.04 0.07
C ALA A 65 -8.14 6.94 1.16
N SER A 66 -7.30 7.55 2.01
CA SER A 66 -7.72 8.51 3.03
C SER A 66 -7.36 9.93 2.57
N ASN A 67 -8.33 10.83 2.68
CA ASN A 67 -8.17 12.26 2.38
C ASN A 67 -7.83 13.07 3.65
N MET A 68 -7.55 12.40 4.77
CA MET A 68 -7.22 13.10 6.01
C MET A 68 -5.85 13.80 5.87
N PRO A 69 -5.79 15.13 6.07
CA PRO A 69 -4.51 15.83 6.08
C PRO A 69 -3.66 15.30 7.23
N PHE A 70 -2.54 14.65 6.90
CA PHE A 70 -1.59 14.17 7.89
C PHE A 70 -0.90 15.37 8.56
N ILE A 71 -1.31 15.71 9.78
CA ILE A 71 -0.70 16.81 10.55
C ILE A 71 0.62 16.32 11.15
N LEU A 72 1.72 16.62 10.45
CA LEU A 72 3.09 16.48 10.95
C LEU A 72 3.34 17.47 12.10
N ARG A 73 3.26 17.02 13.35
CA ARG A 73 3.89 17.72 14.47
C ARG A 73 5.21 17.02 14.81
N GLY A 74 6.34 17.66 14.49
CA GLY A 74 7.66 17.31 15.04
C GLY A 74 8.71 16.81 14.03
N THR A 75 9.56 17.75 13.59
CA THR A 75 10.92 17.57 13.06
C THR A 75 11.14 16.66 11.84
N GLY A 76 11.16 17.30 10.67
CA GLY A 76 12.27 17.17 9.71
C GLY A 76 12.44 15.81 9.02
N LYS A 77 11.65 15.57 7.97
CA LYS A 77 12.07 14.85 6.75
C LYS A 77 11.05 15.10 5.66
N LYS A 78 11.51 15.66 4.53
CA LYS A 78 10.73 15.81 3.29
C LYS A 78 10.07 14.47 2.94
N CYS A 79 8.76 14.46 2.79
CA CYS A 79 8.04 13.37 2.15
C CYS A 79 7.20 13.96 1.01
N LEU A 80 7.49 13.51 -0.22
CA LEU A 80 6.62 13.61 -1.38
C LEU A 80 5.20 13.12 -1.05
N PRO A 81 4.15 13.57 -1.77
CA PRO A 81 2.76 13.25 -1.48
C PRO A 81 2.59 11.73 -1.36
N LYS A 82 2.42 11.27 -0.13
CA LYS A 82 2.17 9.87 0.22
C LYS A 82 0.71 9.76 0.62
N LEU A 83 -0.02 8.90 -0.10
CA LEU A 83 -1.20 8.22 0.41
C LEU A 83 -0.78 7.48 1.69
N CYS A 84 -1.01 8.10 2.84
CA CYS A 84 -1.12 7.40 4.12
C CYS A 84 -2.56 6.92 4.19
N LEU A 85 -2.77 5.61 4.13
CA LEU A 85 -4.07 4.99 4.31
C LEU A 85 -4.13 4.60 5.77
N LEU A 86 -4.81 5.43 6.55
CA LEU A 86 -5.11 5.26 7.96
C LEU A 86 -6.60 5.57 8.10
N GLY A 87 -7.37 4.54 8.47
CA GLY A 87 -8.83 4.56 8.66
C GLY A 87 -9.62 4.06 7.46
#